data_AF-A0A1R4HN88-F1
#
_entry.id   AF-A0A1R4HN88-F1
#
_cell.length_a   1.000
_cell.length_b   1.000
_cell.length_c   1.000
_cell.angle_alpha   90.00
_cell.angle_beta   90.00
_cell.angle_gamma   90.00
#
_symmetry.space_group_name_H-M   'P 1'
#
loop_
_entity.id
_entity.type
_entity.pdbx_description
1 polymer ?
#
loop_
_entity_poly.entity_id
_entity_poly.type
_entity_poly.pdbx_seq_one_letter_code
_entity_poly.pdbx_strand_id
1 'polypeptide(L)'
;MPPSSGKRAPPLVLSRQNLPHQQRDKAQLANIQRGGYGLKKCAPKGRVVSLDLILIATGSEVGLAMDAAAEMEAKSHGTCGLAALYQHLRRPGC
;
A
#
# COMPACT_ATOMS: atom_id res chain seq x y z
N MET A 1 -23.67 13.03 25.15
CA MET A 1 -24.40 12.55 23.95
C MET A 1 -23.40 12.42 22.81
N PRO A 2 -22.98 11.20 22.42
CA PRO A 2 -22.08 11.05 21.27
C PRO A 2 -22.83 11.45 19.98
N PRO A 3 -22.16 12.11 19.02
CA PRO A 3 -22.80 12.50 17.77
C PRO A 3 -23.28 11.26 17.02
N SER A 4 -24.53 11.32 16.55
CA SER A 4 -25.20 10.28 15.76
C SER A 4 -24.37 9.91 14.53
N SER A 5 -24.25 8.60 14.28
CA SER A 5 -23.51 7.94 13.21
C SER A 5 -24.08 8.21 11.82
N GLY A 6 -24.04 9.47 11.37
CA GLY A 6 -24.31 9.86 9.99
C GLY A 6 -23.15 9.47 9.06
N LYS A 7 -23.46 9.04 7.83
CA LYS A 7 -22.46 8.82 6.77
C LYS A 7 -21.66 10.11 6.56
N ARG A 8 -20.41 10.12 7.03
CA ARG A 8 -19.49 11.25 6.83
C ARG A 8 -18.73 11.06 5.52
N ALA A 9 -18.63 12.13 4.73
CA ALA A 9 -17.78 12.13 3.55
C ALA A 9 -16.32 11.88 3.99
N PRO A 10 -15.58 10.98 3.33
CA PRO A 10 -14.20 10.73 3.68
C PRO A 10 -13.34 11.95 3.32
N PRO A 11 -12.40 12.37 4.19
CA PRO A 11 -11.45 13.41 3.84
C PRO A 11 -10.52 12.92 2.74
N LEU A 12 -10.20 13.80 1.77
CA LEU A 12 -9.20 13.56 0.74
C LEU A 12 -7.93 14.33 1.07
N VAL A 13 -6.84 13.60 1.37
CA VAL A 13 -5.54 14.18 1.69
C VAL A 13 -4.67 14.10 0.44
N LEU A 14 -4.36 15.24 -0.17
CA LEU A 14 -3.62 15.37 -1.43
C LEU A 14 -2.24 16.00 -1.18
N SER A 15 -1.23 15.52 -1.90
CA SER A 15 0.12 16.10 -1.89
C SER A 15 0.19 17.36 -2.76
N ARG A 16 1.18 18.23 -2.47
CA ARG A 16 1.48 19.40 -3.32
C ARG A 16 2.45 19.07 -4.46
N GLN A 17 3.33 18.10 -4.21
CA GLN A 17 4.36 17.63 -5.12
C GLN A 17 3.81 16.60 -6.11
N ASN A 18 4.40 16.57 -7.31
CA ASN A 18 4.15 15.52 -8.29
C ASN A 18 4.70 14.19 -7.78
N LEU A 19 3.90 13.13 -7.92
CA LEU A 19 4.23 11.78 -7.51
C LEU A 19 4.34 10.87 -8.75
N PRO A 20 5.38 10.03 -8.85
CA PRO A 20 5.55 9.14 -9.99
C PRO A 20 4.44 8.08 -10.02
N HIS A 21 3.94 7.81 -11.22
CA HIS A 21 2.90 6.81 -11.42
C HIS A 21 3.46 5.40 -11.21
N GLN A 22 2.87 4.66 -10.26
CA GLN A 22 3.23 3.27 -10.00
C GLN A 22 2.46 2.34 -10.95
N GLN A 23 3.15 1.43 -11.64
CA GLN A 23 2.50 0.41 -12.45
C GLN A 23 1.65 -0.52 -11.57
N ARG A 24 0.43 -0.82 -12.03
CA ARG A 24 -0.55 -1.60 -11.28
C ARG A 24 -1.30 -2.57 -12.18
N ASP A 25 -1.52 -3.77 -11.68
CA ASP A 25 -2.35 -4.79 -12.33
C ASP A 25 -3.85 -4.57 -12.05
N LYS A 26 -4.72 -5.17 -12.88
CA LYS A 26 -6.18 -5.13 -12.71
C LYS A 26 -6.62 -5.58 -11.30
N ALA A 27 -5.97 -6.60 -10.75
CA ALA A 27 -6.24 -7.08 -9.39
C ALA A 27 -5.86 -6.06 -8.31
N GLN A 28 -4.78 -5.30 -8.51
CA GLN A 28 -4.35 -4.27 -7.58
C GLN A 28 -5.30 -3.07 -7.62
N LEU A 29 -5.72 -2.67 -8.82
CA LEU A 29 -6.71 -1.60 -9.01
C LEU A 29 -8.02 -1.89 -8.27
N ALA A 30 -8.53 -3.12 -8.37
CA ALA A 30 -9.72 -3.55 -7.62
C ALA A 30 -9.54 -3.47 -6.10
N ASN A 31 -8.32 -3.74 -5.61
CA ASN A 31 -8.02 -3.72 -4.18
C ASN A 31 -7.76 -2.32 -3.62
N ILE A 32 -7.56 -1.28 -4.43
CA ILE A 32 -7.41 0.12 -3.96
C ILE A 32 -8.60 0.53 -3.08
N GLN A 33 -9.82 0.12 -3.47
CA GLN A 33 -11.04 0.47 -2.76
C GLN A 33 -11.17 -0.16 -1.37
N ARG A 34 -10.36 -1.20 -1.07
CA ARG A 34 -10.31 -1.86 0.24
C ARG A 34 -9.50 -1.07 1.26
N GLY A 35 -8.81 -0.01 0.81
CA GLY A 35 -7.99 0.88 1.60
C GLY A 35 -6.57 0.39 1.87
N GLY A 36 -6.27 -0.88 1.63
CA GLY A 36 -4.92 -1.42 1.70
C GLY A 36 -4.73 -2.54 0.69
N TYR A 37 -3.64 -2.50 -0.06
CA TYR A 37 -3.34 -3.53 -1.04
C TYR A 37 -1.83 -3.68 -1.27
N GLY A 38 -1.41 -4.88 -1.68
CA GLY A 38 -0.03 -5.14 -2.06
C GLY A 38 0.29 -4.54 -3.44
N LEU A 39 1.19 -3.55 -3.47
CA LEU A 39 1.68 -2.91 -4.68
C LEU A 39 2.89 -3.66 -5.27
N LYS A 40 3.81 -4.14 -4.43
CA LYS A 40 4.93 -4.99 -4.82
C LYS A 40 4.86 -6.31 -4.05
N LYS A 41 4.91 -7.44 -4.74
CA LYS A 41 4.92 -8.78 -4.12
C LYS A 41 6.36 -9.29 -4.02
N CYS A 42 6.60 -10.16 -3.04
CA CYS A 42 7.89 -10.85 -2.91
C CYS A 42 8.14 -11.71 -4.16
N ALA A 43 9.37 -11.67 -4.69
CA ALA A 43 9.79 -12.64 -5.68
C ALA A 43 9.97 -14.02 -5.01
N PRO A 44 9.48 -15.12 -5.60
CA PRO A 44 9.68 -16.45 -5.04
C PRO A 44 11.17 -16.83 -5.13
N LYS A 45 11.85 -17.00 -3.99
CA LYS A 45 13.17 -17.67 -3.93
C LYS A 45 12.94 -19.18 -3.77
N GLY A 46 12.66 -19.85 -4.88
CA GLY A 46 12.40 -21.30 -4.91
C GLY A 46 10.99 -21.68 -4.43
N ARG A 47 10.86 -22.71 -3.57
CA ARG A 47 9.56 -23.21 -3.06
C ARG A 47 9.04 -22.47 -1.83
N VAL A 48 9.84 -21.59 -1.24
CA VAL A 48 9.49 -20.87 0.01
C VAL A 48 9.45 -19.38 -0.29
N VAL A 49 8.34 -18.75 0.05
CA VAL A 49 8.24 -17.29 0.08
C VAL A 49 8.69 -16.86 1.47
N SER A 50 9.92 -16.35 1.61
CA SER A 50 10.35 -15.71 2.87
C SER A 50 9.76 -14.31 2.94
N LEU A 51 9.12 -14.00 4.06
CA LEU A 51 8.45 -12.73 4.30
C LEU A 51 9.23 -11.99 5.40
N ASP A 52 10.37 -11.40 5.03
CA ASP A 52 11.33 -10.89 6.00
C ASP A 52 11.00 -9.47 6.52
N LEU A 53 10.29 -8.65 5.72
CA LEU A 53 9.99 -7.24 6.02
C LEU A 53 8.85 -6.65 5.18
N ILE A 54 7.73 -6.25 5.78
CA ILE A 54 6.63 -5.57 5.07
C ILE A 54 6.86 -4.06 5.13
N LEU A 55 6.94 -3.42 3.96
CA LEU A 55 6.92 -1.96 3.88
C LEU A 55 5.47 -1.49 3.77
N ILE A 56 5.09 -0.54 4.62
CA ILE A 56 3.78 0.10 4.58
C ILE A 56 3.99 1.58 4.31
N ALA A 57 3.36 2.07 3.25
CA ALA A 57 3.47 3.47 2.86
C ALA A 57 2.11 4.03 2.40
N THR A 58 1.96 5.34 2.56
CA THR A 58 0.78 6.11 2.17
C THR A 58 1.23 7.27 1.30
N GLY A 59 0.36 7.77 0.40
CA GLY A 59 0.58 9.05 -0.29
C GLY A 59 1.98 9.21 -0.92
N SER A 60 2.73 10.22 -0.45
CA SER A 60 4.04 10.58 -0.98
C SER A 60 5.16 9.60 -0.65
N GLU A 61 5.02 8.85 0.43
CA GLU A 61 6.04 7.93 0.91
C GLU A 61 6.07 6.62 0.11
N VAL A 62 5.04 6.36 -0.72
CA VAL A 62 4.95 5.14 -1.56
C VAL A 62 6.12 5.05 -2.55
N GLY A 63 6.55 6.17 -3.13
CA GLY A 63 7.71 6.19 -4.02
C GLY A 63 8.99 5.77 -3.31
N LEU A 64 9.26 6.39 -2.16
CA LEU A 64 10.43 6.06 -1.33
C LEU A 64 10.43 4.59 -0.89
N ALA A 65 9.27 4.06 -0.54
CA ALA A 65 9.14 2.67 -0.14
C ALA A 65 9.35 1.68 -1.31
N MET A 66 9.00 2.07 -2.54
CA MET A 66 9.35 1.30 -3.76
C MET A 66 10.85 1.32 -4.02
N ASP A 67 11.50 2.47 -3.85
CA ASP A 67 12.95 2.63 -4.05
C ASP A 67 13.73 1.80 -3.01
N ALA A 68 13.35 1.89 -1.73
CA ALA A 68 13.92 1.07 -0.66
C ALA A 68 13.70 -0.42 -0.90
N ALA A 69 12.53 -0.83 -1.40
CA ALA A 69 12.28 -2.22 -1.78
C ALA A 69 13.20 -2.67 -2.92
N ALA A 70 13.49 -1.83 -3.91
CA ALA A 70 14.43 -2.15 -4.99
C ALA A 70 15.88 -2.28 -4.47
N GLU A 71 16.30 -1.39 -3.56
CA GLU A 71 17.64 -1.44 -2.98
C GLU A 71 17.85 -2.67 -2.09
N MET A 72 16.83 -3.07 -1.31
CA MET A 72 16.89 -4.30 -0.51
C MET A 72 16.96 -5.56 -1.38
N GLU A 73 16.28 -5.54 -2.53
CA GLU A 73 16.36 -6.61 -3.55
C GLU A 73 17.79 -6.76 -4.07
N ALA A 74 18.44 -5.64 -4.39
CA ALA A 74 19.83 -5.62 -4.83
C ALA A 74 20.79 -6.12 -3.75
N LYS A 75 20.54 -5.78 -2.47
CA LYS A 75 21.36 -6.21 -1.33
C LYS A 75 21.12 -7.67 -0.90
N SER A 76 20.30 -8.43 -1.63
CA SER A 76 20.06 -9.88 -1.43
C SER A 76 19.38 -10.31 -0.11
N HIS A 77 19.03 -9.36 0.77
CA HIS A 77 18.10 -9.61 1.87
C HIS A 77 16.71 -9.80 1.27
N GLY A 78 16.00 -10.89 1.61
CA GLY A 78 14.73 -11.24 0.98
C GLY A 78 13.76 -10.06 1.00
N THR A 79 13.31 -9.60 -0.16
CA THR A 79 12.34 -8.51 -0.22
C THR A 79 10.96 -9.01 0.11
N CYS A 80 10.28 -8.23 0.93
CA CYS A 80 8.95 -8.52 1.35
C CYS A 80 8.01 -7.33 1.09
N GLY A 81 6.77 -7.67 0.77
CA GLY A 81 5.88 -6.85 -0.05
C GLY A 81 5.65 -5.42 0.44
N LEU A 82 5.43 -4.53 -0.53
CA LEU A 82 4.97 -3.17 -0.26
C LEU A 82 3.44 -3.18 -0.19
N ALA A 83 2.89 -2.87 0.97
CA ALA A 83 1.47 -2.56 1.13
C ALA A 83 1.27 -1.05 1.03
N ALA A 84 0.60 -0.61 -0.04
CA ALA A 84 0.14 0.76 -0.14
C ALA A 84 -1.22 0.88 0.56
N LEU A 85 -1.28 1.74 1.57
CA LEU A 85 -2.53 2.09 2.23
C LEU A 85 -3.09 3.36 1.57
N TYR A 86 -4.30 3.27 1.05
CA TYR A 86 -5.12 4.43 0.66
C TYR A 86 -6.24 4.56 1.68
N GLN A 87 -6.35 5.71 2.33
CA GLN A 87 -7.22 5.88 3.49
C GLN A 87 -8.70 5.80 3.11
N HIS A 88 -9.23 4.58 3.03
CA HIS A 88 -10.65 4.31 2.89
C HIS A 88 -11.04 3.25 3.91
N LEU A 89 -11.09 3.69 5.18
CA LEU A 89 -11.63 2.91 6.28
C LEU A 89 -13.15 2.79 6.11
N ARG A 90 -13.61 1.86 5.27
CA ARG A 90 -15.00 1.39 5.38
C ARG A 90 -15.09 0.59 6.68
N ARG A 91 -15.83 1.10 7.66
CA ARG A 91 -16.28 0.26 8.77
C ARG A 91 -17.23 -0.80 8.20
N PRO A 92 -16.95 -2.11 8.33
CA PRO A 92 -17.95 -3.12 8.05
C PRO A 92 -19.01 -3.06 9.15
N GLY A 93 -20.27 -2.80 8.80
CA GLY A 93 -21.40 -2.93 9.73
C GLY A 93 -22.19 -1.66 10.09
N CYS A 94 -22.43 -0.74 9.15
CA CYS A 94 -23.54 0.22 9.22
C CYS A 94 -24.29 0.27 7.89
#